data_AF-A0AAW9LQN3-F1
#
_entry.id   AF-A0AAW9LQN3-F1
#
_cell.length_a   1.000
_cell.length_b   1.000
_cell.length_c   1.000
_cell.angle_alpha   90.00
_cell.angle_beta   90.00
_cell.angle_gamma   90.00
#
_symmetry.space_group_name_H-M   'P 1'
#
loop_
_entity.id
_entity.type
_entity.pdbx_description
1 polymer ?
#
loop_
_entity_poly.entity_id
_entity_poly.type
_entity_poly.pdbx_seq_one_letter_code
_entity_poly.pdbx_strand_id
1 'polypeptide(L)'
;MSKYLFLFHSTVGVVRMRKALQAAAMTFEVKDIPRQLRSGCGLCIYLSCMPGDEQRWVIPGETAALFRVAGNDYHLLANYAHRGSPDET
;
A
#
# COMPACT_ATOMS: atom_id res chain seq x y z
N MET A 1 -17.04 -3.67 -4.47
CA MET A 1 -15.82 -3.17 -3.80
C MET A 1 -14.71 -4.18 -4.02
N SER A 2 -13.49 -3.73 -4.28
CA SER A 2 -12.30 -4.59 -4.39
C SER A 2 -11.38 -4.34 -3.20
N LYS A 3 -10.64 -5.38 -2.79
CA LYS A 3 -9.66 -5.29 -1.70
C LYS A 3 -8.27 -5.06 -2.30
N TYR A 4 -7.56 -4.09 -1.75
CA TYR A 4 -6.24 -3.68 -2.18
C TYR A 4 -5.27 -3.78 -1.01
N LEU A 5 -4.02 -4.08 -1.32
CA LEU A 5 -2.94 -4.17 -0.35
C LEU A 5 -1.85 -3.17 -0.72
N PHE A 6 -1.50 -2.34 0.26
CA PHE A 6 -0.43 -1.35 0.15
C PHE A 6 0.76 -1.81 0.97
N LEU A 7 1.91 -1.90 0.31
CA LEU A 7 3.22 -2.08 0.94
C LEU A 7 3.91 -0.73 1.06
N PHE A 8 4.78 -0.59 2.06
CA PHE A 8 5.48 0.65 2.34
C PHE A 8 6.96 0.40 2.55
N HIS A 9 7.77 1.35 2.09
CA HIS A 9 9.22 1.37 2.32
C HIS A 9 9.55 1.60 3.80
N SER A 10 8.65 2.25 4.54
CA SER A 10 8.87 2.63 5.95
C SER A 10 7.55 2.65 6.73
N THR A 11 7.66 2.51 8.06
CA THR A 11 6.51 2.59 8.98
C THR A 11 5.83 3.96 8.95
N VAL A 12 6.57 5.01 8.55
CA VAL A 12 6.05 6.36 8.32
C VAL A 12 4.91 6.35 7.29
N GLY A 13 5.09 5.66 6.16
CA GLY A 13 4.06 5.48 5.13
C GLY A 13 2.78 4.85 5.67
N VAL A 14 2.92 3.79 6.48
CA VAL A 14 1.79 3.10 7.12
C VAL A 14 1.03 4.07 8.03
N VAL A 15 1.74 4.82 8.88
CA VAL A 15 1.12 5.76 9.81
C VAL A 15 0.43 6.91 9.07
N ARG A 16 1.04 7.45 8.01
CA ARG A 16 0.45 8.53 7.20
C ARG A 16 -0.81 8.07 6.48
N MET A 17 -0.77 6.93 5.80
CA MET A 17 -1.94 6.41 5.10
C MET A 17 -3.05 6.03 6.09
N ARG A 18 -2.72 5.40 7.22
CA ARG A 18 -3.69 5.13 8.29
C ARG A 18 -4.42 6.40 8.72
N LYS A 19 -3.68 7.47 9.01
CA LYS A 19 -4.28 8.76 9.42
C LYS A 19 -5.20 9.33 8.34
N ALA A 20 -4.78 9.27 7.07
CA ALA A 20 -5.59 9.75 5.94
C ALA A 20 -6.88 8.94 5.78
N LEU A 21 -6.80 7.61 5.88
CA LEU A 21 -7.95 6.71 5.80
C LEU A 21 -8.93 6.91 6.97
N GLN A 22 -8.40 7.09 8.19
CA GLN A 22 -9.22 7.42 9.36
C GLN A 22 -9.95 8.76 9.20
N ALA A 23 -9.27 9.79 8.71
CA ALA A 23 -9.87 11.10 8.47
C ALA A 23 -10.97 11.05 7.40
N ALA A 24 -10.84 10.15 6.43
CA ALA A 24 -11.84 9.93 5.38
C ALA A 24 -12.91 8.88 5.75
N ALA A 25 -12.95 8.39 6.99
CA ALA A 25 -13.86 7.34 7.46
C ALA A 25 -13.87 6.08 6.57
N MET A 26 -12.71 5.74 5.99
CA MET A 26 -12.55 4.55 5.14
C MET A 26 -12.39 3.29 5.98
N THR A 27 -12.87 2.17 5.45
CA THR A 27 -12.68 0.84 6.07
C THR A 27 -11.35 0.23 5.62
N PHE A 28 -10.42 0.05 6.56
CA PHE A 28 -9.10 -0.53 6.30
C PHE A 28 -8.62 -1.42 7.44
N GLU A 29 -7.63 -2.28 7.16
CA GLU A 29 -6.98 -3.15 8.13
C GLU A 29 -5.45 -2.99 8.05
N VAL A 30 -4.77 -2.91 9.18
CA VAL A 30 -3.29 -2.95 9.24
C VAL A 30 -2.88 -4.36 9.65
N LYS A 31 -2.01 -5.00 8.87
CA LYS A 31 -1.52 -6.36 9.14
C LYS A 31 -0.03 -6.49 8.83
N ASP A 32 0.58 -7.54 9.35
CA ASP A 32 1.94 -7.93 8.95
C ASP A 32 1.96 -8.32 7.46
N ILE A 33 3.11 -8.17 6.81
CA ILE A 33 3.23 -8.42 5.38
C ILE A 33 3.13 -9.92 5.11
N PRO A 34 2.28 -10.34 4.16
CA PRO A 34 2.22 -11.75 3.78
C PRO A 34 3.60 -12.21 3.31
N ARG A 35 4.03 -13.39 3.81
CA ARG A 35 5.37 -13.97 3.53
C ARG A 35 5.71 -14.07 2.04
N GLN A 36 4.71 -14.08 1.17
CA GLN A 36 4.87 -14.14 -0.28
C GLN A 36 5.34 -12.81 -0.89
N LEU A 37 4.98 -11.67 -0.30
CA LEU A 37 5.25 -10.34 -0.87
C LEU A 37 6.54 -9.68 -0.39
N ARG A 38 7.15 -10.18 0.70
CA ARG A 38 8.46 -9.78 1.29
C ARG A 38 8.95 -8.40 0.83
N SER A 39 8.37 -7.32 1.37
CA SER A 39 8.72 -5.94 0.97
C SER A 39 8.85 -5.03 2.19
N GLY A 40 9.88 -4.18 2.23
CA GLY A 40 9.96 -3.02 3.13
C GLY A 40 9.81 -3.30 4.63
N CYS A 41 9.01 -2.47 5.30
CA CYS A 41 9.01 -2.27 6.76
C CYS A 41 8.23 -3.29 7.60
N GLY A 42 7.81 -4.42 7.03
CA GLY A 42 7.09 -5.49 7.74
C GLY A 42 5.59 -5.28 7.94
N LEU A 43 5.05 -4.09 7.65
CA LEU A 43 3.61 -3.78 7.77
C LEU A 43 2.97 -3.43 6.42
N CYS A 44 1.70 -3.82 6.27
CA CYS A 44 0.85 -3.50 5.12
C CYS A 44 -0.52 -2.98 5.54
N ILE A 45 -1.18 -2.28 4.63
CA ILE A 45 -2.57 -1.84 4.81
C ILE A 45 -3.43 -2.49 3.74
N TYR A 46 -4.50 -3.16 4.20
CA TYR A 46 -5.59 -3.59 3.35
C TYR A 46 -6.67 -2.52 3.30
N LEU A 47 -7.06 -2.12 2.10
CA LEU A 47 -8.11 -1.13 1.87
C LEU A 47 -9.19 -1.71 0.96
N SER A 48 -10.45 -1.58 1.36
CA SER A 48 -11.59 -1.91 0.51
C SER A 48 -12.14 -0.64 -0.13
N CYS A 49 -12.00 -0.50 -1.45
CA CYS A 49 -12.52 0.66 -2.18
C CYS A 49 -13.01 0.28 -3.59
N MET A 50 -13.50 1.27 -4.34
CA MET A 50 -13.84 1.08 -5.75
C MET A 50 -12.56 1.08 -6.59
N PRO A 51 -12.52 0.30 -7.70
CA PRO A 51 -11.39 0.34 -8.60
C PRO A 51 -11.18 1.74 -9.18
N GLY A 52 -9.95 2.23 -9.10
CA GLY A 52 -9.54 3.59 -9.42
C GLY A 52 -9.32 4.46 -8.19
N ASP A 53 -10.06 4.26 -7.10
CA ASP A 53 -9.89 5.06 -5.87
C ASP A 53 -8.62 4.69 -5.10
N GLU A 54 -8.11 3.46 -5.23
CA GLU A 54 -6.90 3.01 -4.55
C GLU A 54 -5.68 3.90 -4.87
N GLN A 55 -5.63 4.45 -6.09
CA GLN A 55 -4.53 5.30 -6.55
C GLN A 55 -4.42 6.59 -5.76
N ARG A 56 -5.54 7.11 -5.23
CA ARG A 56 -5.59 8.36 -4.45
C ARG A 56 -4.93 8.23 -3.08
N TRP A 57 -4.75 6.99 -2.61
CA TRP A 57 -4.15 6.69 -1.31
C TRP A 57 -2.67 6.34 -1.40
N VAL A 58 -2.10 6.30 -2.60
CA VAL A 58 -0.67 6.11 -2.83
C VAL A 58 0.08 7.34 -2.30
N ILE A 59 1.09 7.11 -1.45
CA ILE A 59 1.93 8.16 -0.89
C ILE A 59 3.30 8.11 -1.58
N PRO A 60 3.62 9.07 -2.46
CA PRO A 60 4.87 9.04 -3.21
C PRO A 60 6.08 9.05 -2.27
N GLY A 61 7.04 8.15 -2.55
CA GLY A 61 8.25 7.97 -1.74
C GLY A 61 8.10 7.04 -0.53
N GLU A 62 6.87 6.81 -0.06
CA GLU A 62 6.57 5.99 1.11
C GLU A 62 5.91 4.66 0.73
N THR A 63 4.92 4.70 -0.17
CA THR A 63 4.32 3.48 -0.73
C THR A 63 5.37 2.79 -1.60
N ALA A 64 5.54 1.48 -1.36
CA ALA A 64 6.47 0.64 -2.11
C ALA A 64 5.78 -0.08 -3.26
N ALA A 65 4.60 -0.64 -2.99
CA ALA A 65 3.85 -1.36 -4.01
C ALA A 65 2.37 -1.39 -3.66
N LEU A 66 1.56 -1.52 -4.70
CA LEU A 66 0.11 -1.63 -4.65
C LEU A 66 -0.29 -2.93 -5.33
N PHE A 67 -1.06 -3.75 -4.61
CA PHE A 67 -1.60 -5.00 -5.09
C PHE A 67 -3.12 -5.00 -5.01
N ARG A 68 -3.75 -5.66 -5.97
CA ARG A 68 -5.15 -6.07 -5.87
C ARG A 68 -5.21 -7.47 -5.27
N VAL A 69 -6.04 -7.65 -4.25
CA VAL A 69 -6.29 -8.94 -3.63
C VAL A 69 -7.42 -9.64 -4.39
N ALA A 70 -7.13 -10.79 -4.99
CA ALA A 70 -8.10 -11.61 -5.70
C ALA A 70 -8.16 -13.00 -5.04
N GLY A 71 -9.05 -13.15 -4.06
CA GLY A 71 -9.14 -14.39 -3.27
C GLY A 71 -7.87 -14.60 -2.43
N ASN A 72 -7.05 -15.56 -2.84
CA ASN A 72 -5.81 -15.94 -2.14
C ASN A 72 -4.53 -15.43 -2.84
N ASP A 73 -4.69 -14.71 -3.96
CA ASP A 73 -3.62 -14.18 -4.78
C ASP A 73 -3.51 -12.66 -4.68
N TYR A 74 -2.30 -12.18 -4.97
CA TYR A 74 -1.95 -10.76 -4.97
C TYR A 74 -1.49 -10.34 -6.36
N HIS A 75 -2.31 -9.60 -7.07
CA HIS A 75 -1.96 -9.05 -8.38
C HIS A 75 -1.26 -7.71 -8.20
N LEU A 76 0.02 -7.64 -8.54
CA LEU A 76 0.77 -6.38 -8.54
C LEU A 76 0.11 -5.42 -9.54
N LEU A 77 -0.28 -4.24 -9.07
CA LEU A 77 -0.82 -3.17 -9.91
C LEU A 77 0.25 -2.12 -10.20
N ALA A 78 1.05 -1.77 -9.20
CA ALA A 78 2.11 -0.77 -9.34
C ALA A 78 3.21 -1.00 -8.32
N ASN A 79 4.44 -0.68 -8.71
CA ASN A 79 5.62 -0.65 -7.85
C ASN A 79 6.25 0.75 -7.90
N TYR A 80 6.64 1.27 -6.75
CA TYR A 80 7.08 2.64 -6.56
C TYR A 80 8.48 2.65 -5.95
N ALA A 81 9.38 3.45 -6.52
CA ALA A 81 10.71 3.64 -5.97
C ALA A 81 10.69 4.36 -4.62
N HIS A 82 11.65 4.06 -3.75
CA HIS A 82 11.82 4.80 -2.50
C HIS A 82 12.37 6.20 -2.82
N ARG A 83 11.96 7.20 -2.04
CA ARG A 83 12.46 8.57 -2.18
C ARG A 83 13.93 8.61 -1.75
N GLY A 84 14.84 8.44 -2.70
CA GLY A 84 16.28 8.40 -2.43
C GLY A 84 17.10 7.48 -3.31
N SER A 85 16.52 6.77 -4.28
CA SER A 85 17.31 6.12 -5.33
C SER A 85 17.86 7.19 -6.28
N PRO A 86 19.19 7.35 -6.41
CA PRO A 86 19.80 8.31 -7.34
C PRO A 86 19.83 7.79 -8.79
N ASP A 87 18.90 6.94 -9.20
CA ASP A 87 18.94 6.29 -10.51
C ASP A 87 17.67 6.62 -11.31
N GLU A 88 17.65 7.85 -11.82
CA GLU A 88 16.95 8.20 -13.06
C GLU A 88 17.92 9.11 -13.83
N THR A 89 18.76 8.51 -14.67
CA THR A 89 19.50 9.15 -15.77
C THR A 89 19.13 8.40 -17.04
#